data_AF-A0A8H7WSC8-F1
#
_entry.id   AF-A0A8H7WSC8-F1
#
_cell.length_a   1.000
_cell.length_b   1.000
_cell.length_c   1.000
_cell.angle_alpha   90.00
_cell.angle_beta   90.00
_cell.angle_gamma   90.00
#
_symmetry.space_group_name_H-M   'P 1'
#
loop_
_entity.id
_entity.type
_entity.pdbx_description
1 polymer ?
#
loop_
_entity_poly.entity_id
_entity_poly.type
_entity_poly.pdbx_seq_one_letter_code
_entity_poly.pdbx_strand_id
1 'polypeptide(L)'
;MPPATPPLDFDHQKGDEIPTKHKEAIRQLYGFAKVPIEVLMTRYKLGKSTITKILNYDAPERARISRTGRPSLLTDTQVDEIIEYLSESWNNRSWTKSAFTTSYNWSKNGAFKQADYLAQVLAPYIEGILEAFAEVTHQLRPSAEPLFMEDGNAAHGHKSTRNCCTRYRTAHGIILMLHPSTSPDMNPIEKCWRIKQALHRRRRQPTTEVEMEVMVLEEWDRIPQEWIN
;
A
#
# COMPACT_ATOMS: atom_id res chain seq x y z
N MET A 1 -5.67 -15.00 50.34
CA MET A 1 -6.53 -14.18 49.45
C MET A 1 -6.77 -15.00 48.18
N PRO A 2 -8.01 -15.14 47.70
CA PRO A 2 -8.25 -15.77 46.41
C PRO A 2 -7.54 -14.94 45.32
N PRO A 3 -6.89 -15.57 44.33
CA PRO A 3 -6.19 -14.85 43.27
C PRO A 3 -7.20 -14.00 42.49
N ALA A 4 -7.10 -12.67 42.63
CA ALA A 4 -7.90 -11.74 41.86
C ALA A 4 -7.45 -11.81 40.40
N THR A 5 -8.34 -12.24 39.51
CA THR A 5 -8.04 -12.26 38.07
C THR A 5 -7.84 -10.82 37.60
N PRO A 6 -6.77 -10.52 36.84
CA PRO A 6 -6.55 -9.18 36.29
C PRO A 6 -7.80 -8.67 35.53
N PRO A 7 -8.08 -7.35 35.56
CA PRO A 7 -9.18 -6.78 34.82
C PRO A 7 -9.13 -7.19 33.35
N LEU A 8 -10.25 -7.66 32.81
CA LEU A 8 -10.34 -7.99 31.39
C LEU A 8 -10.48 -6.68 30.61
N ASP A 9 -9.37 -6.21 30.06
CA ASP A 9 -9.32 -5.12 29.08
C ASP A 9 -9.84 -5.61 27.72
N PHE A 10 -11.16 -5.84 27.65
CA PHE A 10 -11.86 -6.27 26.44
C PHE A 10 -13.21 -5.58 26.33
N ASP A 11 -13.29 -4.58 25.45
CA ASP A 11 -14.55 -3.97 25.03
C ASP A 11 -14.72 -4.17 23.52
N HIS A 12 -15.58 -5.12 23.16
CA HIS A 12 -15.76 -5.54 21.78
C HIS A 12 -17.13 -5.12 21.27
N GLN A 13 -17.14 -4.34 20.19
CA GLN A 13 -18.38 -3.99 19.49
C GLN A 13 -18.72 -5.04 18.44
N LYS A 14 -20.02 -5.30 18.27
CA LYS A 14 -20.52 -6.32 17.35
C LYS A 14 -20.16 -5.93 15.90
N GLY A 15 -19.27 -6.71 15.28
CA GLY A 15 -18.82 -6.50 13.90
C GLY A 15 -17.32 -6.24 13.79
N ASP A 16 -16.68 -5.86 14.88
CA ASP A 16 -15.24 -5.63 14.91
C ASP A 16 -14.46 -6.94 14.86
N GLU A 17 -13.16 -6.85 14.57
CA GLU A 17 -12.29 -7.99 14.72
C GLU A 17 -11.91 -8.19 16.19
N ILE A 18 -12.02 -9.43 16.67
CA ILE A 18 -11.52 -9.82 17.99
C ILE A 18 -9.98 -9.92 17.92
N PRO A 19 -9.23 -9.15 18.70
CA PRO A 19 -7.77 -9.23 18.71
C PRO A 19 -7.27 -10.64 19.04
N THR A 20 -6.17 -11.06 18.42
CA THR A 20 -5.59 -12.41 18.54
C THR A 20 -5.30 -12.79 19.99
N LYS A 21 -4.84 -11.84 20.83
CA LYS A 21 -4.62 -12.04 22.27
C LYS A 21 -5.85 -12.60 23.00
N HIS A 22 -7.06 -12.16 22.63
CA HIS A 22 -8.31 -12.62 23.25
C HIS A 22 -8.80 -13.94 22.65
N LYS A 23 -8.59 -14.18 21.35
CA LYS A 23 -8.88 -15.48 20.72
C LYS A 23 -8.06 -16.60 21.37
N GLU A 24 -6.76 -16.37 21.57
CA GLU A 24 -5.87 -17.31 22.27
C GLU A 24 -6.26 -17.52 23.73
N ALA A 25 -6.55 -16.44 24.47
CA ALA A 25 -6.99 -16.55 25.85
C ALA A 25 -8.28 -17.37 26.00
N ILE A 26 -9.24 -17.23 25.07
CA ILE A 26 -10.47 -18.04 25.02
C ILE A 26 -10.15 -19.52 24.80
N ARG A 27 -9.25 -19.85 23.86
CA ARG A 27 -8.82 -21.23 23.60
C ARG A 27 -8.14 -21.86 24.82
N GLN A 28 -7.27 -21.10 25.49
CA GLN A 28 -6.57 -21.59 26.68
C GLN A 28 -7.52 -21.84 27.86
N LEU A 29 -8.45 -20.91 28.11
CA LEU A 29 -9.44 -21.05 29.18
C LEU A 29 -10.36 -22.26 28.95
N TYR A 30 -10.77 -22.50 27.71
CA TYR A 30 -11.61 -23.65 27.37
C TYR A 30 -10.82 -24.98 27.37
N GLY A 31 -9.67 -25.00 26.67
CA GLY A 31 -8.88 -26.21 26.44
C GLY A 31 -8.15 -26.70 27.69
N PHE A 32 -7.45 -25.80 28.39
CA PHE A 32 -6.64 -26.13 29.57
C PHE A 32 -7.42 -25.99 30.87
N ALA A 33 -8.06 -24.84 31.09
CA ALA A 33 -8.76 -24.56 32.35
C ALA A 33 -10.19 -25.13 32.41
N LYS A 34 -10.65 -25.78 31.33
CA LYS A 34 -11.98 -26.41 31.21
C LYS A 34 -13.14 -25.47 31.57
N VAL A 35 -12.98 -24.17 31.31
CA VAL A 35 -14.01 -23.16 31.56
C VAL A 35 -15.18 -23.37 30.59
N PRO A 36 -16.43 -23.49 31.07
CA PRO A 36 -17.59 -23.67 30.21
C PRO A 36 -17.84 -22.50 29.25
N ILE A 37 -18.45 -22.79 28.09
CA ILE A 37 -18.72 -21.79 27.03
C ILE A 37 -19.58 -20.63 27.56
N GLU A 38 -20.57 -20.94 28.39
CA GLU A 38 -21.49 -19.96 28.98
C GLU A 38 -20.76 -18.92 29.86
N VAL A 39 -19.69 -19.35 30.54
CA VAL A 39 -18.84 -18.48 31.36
C VAL A 39 -17.95 -17.61 30.46
N LEU A 40 -17.44 -18.15 29.36
CA LEU A 40 -16.65 -17.41 28.37
C LEU A 40 -17.49 -16.34 27.67
N MET A 41 -18.74 -16.68 27.29
CA MET A 41 -19.70 -15.72 26.72
C MET A 41 -19.93 -14.53 27.65
N THR A 42 -20.15 -14.81 28.93
CA THR A 42 -20.39 -13.77 29.94
C THR A 42 -19.15 -12.91 30.15
N ARG A 43 -17.97 -13.55 30.26
CA ARG A 43 -16.70 -12.86 30.51
C ARG A 43 -16.28 -11.96 29.35
N TYR A 44 -16.40 -12.43 28.11
CA TYR A 44 -15.99 -11.68 26.91
C TYR A 44 -17.14 -10.91 26.26
N LYS A 45 -18.37 -10.99 26.75
CA LYS A 45 -19.56 -10.39 26.13
C LYS A 45 -19.74 -10.81 24.66
N LEU A 46 -19.40 -12.06 24.34
CA LEU A 46 -19.47 -12.62 22.99
C LEU A 46 -20.62 -13.62 22.88
N GLY A 47 -21.23 -13.69 21.69
CA GLY A 47 -22.25 -14.69 21.39
C GLY A 47 -21.68 -16.12 21.34
N LYS A 48 -22.53 -17.11 21.66
CA LYS A 48 -22.16 -18.55 21.65
C LYS A 48 -21.52 -18.98 20.33
N SER A 49 -22.11 -18.56 19.21
CA SER A 49 -21.62 -18.88 17.87
C SER A 49 -20.22 -18.31 17.59
N THR A 50 -19.89 -17.14 18.15
CA THR A 50 -18.56 -16.53 18.02
C THR A 50 -17.53 -17.29 18.84
N ILE A 51 -17.85 -17.64 20.09
CA ILE A 51 -16.98 -18.47 20.95
C ILE A 51 -16.72 -19.83 20.29
N THR A 52 -17.76 -20.52 19.83
CA THR A 52 -17.63 -21.81 19.15
C THR A 52 -16.78 -21.72 17.88
N LYS A 53 -16.91 -20.63 17.10
CA LYS A 53 -16.05 -20.40 15.92
C LYS A 53 -14.58 -20.20 16.29
N ILE A 54 -14.27 -19.54 17.41
CA ILE A 54 -12.89 -19.34 17.88
C ILE A 54 -12.28 -20.67 18.34
N LEU A 55 -13.07 -21.49 19.02
CA LEU A 55 -12.64 -22.79 19.56
C LEU A 55 -12.43 -23.85 18.47
N ASN A 56 -13.25 -23.84 17.42
CA ASN A 56 -13.19 -24.83 16.34
C ASN A 56 -12.22 -24.47 15.21
N TYR A 57 -11.53 -23.34 15.31
CA TYR A 57 -10.65 -22.85 14.27
C TYR A 57 -9.21 -22.88 14.75
N ASP A 58 -8.44 -23.87 14.29
CA ASP A 58 -7.09 -24.15 14.79
C ASP A 58 -6.00 -23.23 14.23
N ALA A 59 -6.31 -22.38 13.25
CA ALA A 59 -5.38 -21.39 12.74
C ALA A 59 -5.45 -20.07 13.56
N PRO A 60 -4.30 -19.42 13.84
CA PRO A 60 -4.26 -18.14 14.59
C PRO A 60 -4.95 -17.01 13.81
N GLU A 61 -4.99 -17.08 12.49
CA GLU A 61 -5.68 -16.15 11.59
C GLU A 61 -6.66 -16.88 10.67
N ARG A 62 -7.81 -16.25 10.34
CA ARG A 62 -8.74 -16.80 9.35
C ARG A 62 -8.07 -16.90 7.99
N ALA A 63 -7.78 -18.13 7.54
CA ALA A 63 -7.67 -18.42 6.13
C ALA A 63 -8.99 -18.01 5.45
N ARG A 64 -8.89 -17.18 4.39
CA ARG A 64 -10.04 -16.68 3.65
C ARG A 64 -10.83 -17.88 3.09
N ILE A 65 -12.08 -18.00 3.51
CA ILE A 65 -13.05 -18.92 2.91
C ILE A 65 -13.25 -18.48 1.45
N SER A 66 -13.00 -19.38 0.49
CA SER A 66 -13.38 -19.17 -0.90
C SER A 66 -14.88 -18.88 -0.96
N ARG A 67 -15.24 -17.74 -1.55
CA ARG A 67 -16.60 -17.20 -1.49
C ARG A 67 -17.56 -18.10 -2.27
N THR A 68 -18.45 -18.80 -1.57
CA THR A 68 -19.66 -19.41 -2.17
C THR A 68 -20.74 -18.33 -2.33
N GLY A 69 -20.48 -17.38 -3.24
CA GLY A 69 -21.46 -16.42 -3.73
C GLY A 69 -22.04 -16.84 -5.08
N ARG A 70 -23.03 -16.09 -5.57
CA ARG A 70 -23.61 -16.14 -6.93
C ARG A 70 -22.53 -16.59 -7.94
N PRO A 71 -22.81 -17.61 -8.79
CA PRO A 71 -21.79 -18.18 -9.66
C PRO A 71 -21.07 -17.05 -10.35
N SER A 72 -19.77 -17.00 -10.09
CA SER A 72 -18.90 -16.02 -10.71
C SER A 72 -19.10 -16.16 -12.23
N LEU A 73 -19.31 -15.04 -12.91
CA LEU A 73 -19.34 -15.01 -14.39
C LEU A 73 -18.04 -15.54 -15.00
N LEU A 74 -16.99 -15.63 -14.19
CA LEU A 74 -15.68 -16.15 -14.53
C LEU A 74 -15.32 -17.29 -13.58
N THR A 75 -14.93 -18.45 -14.10
CA THR A 75 -14.45 -19.56 -13.27
C THR A 75 -13.16 -19.15 -12.54
N ASP A 76 -12.81 -19.86 -11.47
CA ASP A 76 -11.55 -19.61 -10.75
C ASP A 76 -10.35 -19.71 -11.70
N THR A 77 -10.40 -20.61 -12.69
CA THR A 77 -9.42 -20.69 -13.78
C THR A 77 -9.38 -19.43 -14.64
N GLN A 78 -10.52 -18.84 -15.00
CA GLN A 78 -10.55 -17.58 -15.74
C GLN A 78 -10.05 -16.41 -14.91
N VAL A 79 -10.28 -16.44 -13.59
CA VAL A 79 -9.73 -15.45 -12.66
C VAL A 79 -8.21 -15.61 -12.56
N ASP A 80 -7.71 -16.84 -12.48
CA ASP A 80 -6.28 -17.15 -12.44
C ASP A 80 -5.60 -16.82 -13.77
N GLU A 81 -6.22 -17.09 -14.93
CA GLU A 81 -5.74 -16.67 -16.26
C GLU A 81 -5.69 -15.14 -16.39
N ILE A 82 -6.67 -14.43 -15.83
CA ILE A 82 -6.67 -12.96 -15.79
C ILE A 82 -5.58 -12.43 -14.84
N ILE A 83 -5.39 -13.07 -13.69
CA ILE A 83 -4.33 -12.71 -12.74
C ILE A 83 -2.96 -13.00 -13.37
N GLU A 84 -2.80 -14.14 -14.05
CA GLU A 84 -1.60 -14.55 -14.76
C GLU A 84 -1.31 -13.56 -15.90
N TYR A 85 -2.29 -13.24 -16.75
CA TYR A 85 -2.22 -12.21 -17.79
C TYR A 85 -1.84 -10.81 -17.24
N LEU A 86 -2.40 -10.41 -16.10
CA LEU A 86 -2.04 -9.17 -15.41
C LEU A 86 -0.66 -9.25 -14.74
N SER A 87 -0.18 -10.45 -14.42
CA SER A 87 1.11 -10.70 -13.76
C SER A 87 2.28 -10.89 -14.73
N GLU A 88 2.02 -11.30 -15.97
CA GLU A 88 3.00 -11.66 -17.00
C GLU A 88 3.54 -10.47 -17.80
N SER A 89 2.84 -9.32 -17.81
CA SER A 89 3.38 -8.11 -18.43
C SER A 89 3.62 -7.00 -17.40
N TRP A 90 4.88 -6.58 -17.32
CA TRP A 90 5.35 -5.45 -16.50
C TRP A 90 4.66 -4.11 -16.83
N ASN A 91 3.83 -4.05 -17.88
CA ASN A 91 3.08 -2.87 -18.33
C ASN A 91 1.85 -2.54 -17.48
N ASN A 92 1.34 -3.49 -16.69
CA ASN A 92 0.11 -3.28 -15.91
C ASN A 92 0.37 -2.92 -14.44
N ARG A 93 1.65 -2.74 -14.05
CA ARG A 93 2.07 -2.50 -12.65
C ARG A 93 2.32 -1.04 -12.29
N SER A 94 2.19 -0.09 -13.22
CA SER A 94 2.45 1.33 -12.98
C SER A 94 1.15 2.10 -12.72
N TRP A 95 0.86 2.36 -11.44
CA TRP A 95 -0.13 3.36 -11.03
C TRP A 95 0.53 4.40 -10.11
N THR A 96 0.90 5.55 -10.68
CA THR A 96 0.91 6.86 -10.02
C THR A 96 0.86 8.01 -11.02
N LYS A 97 -0.12 8.90 -10.82
CA LYS A 97 -0.39 10.28 -11.29
C LYS A 97 0.02 10.75 -12.70
N SER A 98 1.05 10.22 -13.37
CA SER A 98 1.52 10.69 -14.69
C SER A 98 0.98 9.92 -15.90
N ALA A 99 0.52 8.68 -15.71
CA ALA A 99 0.05 7.86 -16.84
C ALA A 99 -1.32 8.30 -17.39
N PHE A 100 -2.09 9.10 -16.63
CA PHE A 100 -3.48 9.41 -16.95
C PHE A 100 -3.72 10.62 -17.87
N THR A 101 -2.76 11.53 -17.96
CA THR A 101 -2.87 12.71 -18.85
C THR A 101 -2.16 12.54 -20.19
N THR A 102 -1.50 11.40 -20.43
CA THR A 102 -0.72 11.19 -21.66
C THR A 102 -1.15 9.95 -22.44
N SER A 103 -2.47 9.79 -22.65
CA SER A 103 -3.02 8.82 -23.61
C SER A 103 -2.83 9.27 -25.06
N TYR A 104 -1.64 9.75 -25.46
CA TYR A 104 -1.36 10.12 -26.85
C TYR A 104 0.15 10.07 -27.13
N ASN A 105 0.72 8.85 -27.14
CA ASN A 105 1.78 8.39 -28.04
C ASN A 105 2.46 7.15 -27.47
N TRP A 106 1.78 6.01 -27.55
CA TRP A 106 2.43 4.75 -27.24
C TRP A 106 3.28 4.27 -28.43
N SER A 107 4.61 4.31 -28.31
CA SER A 107 5.50 3.67 -29.30
C SER A 107 5.31 2.14 -29.24
N LYS A 108 5.17 1.49 -30.40
CA LYS A 108 4.64 0.13 -30.67
C LYS A 108 5.08 -1.08 -29.80
N ASN A 109 5.88 -0.96 -28.73
CA ASN A 109 6.50 -2.08 -27.99
C ASN A 109 6.29 -2.14 -26.45
N GLY A 110 5.42 -1.37 -25.82
CA GLY A 110 4.91 -1.68 -24.46
C GLY A 110 5.77 -1.22 -23.25
N ALA A 111 7.09 -1.09 -23.39
CA ALA A 111 7.96 -0.62 -22.30
C ALA A 111 7.95 0.90 -22.08
N PHE A 112 7.85 1.36 -20.83
CA PHE A 112 8.02 2.76 -20.41
C PHE A 112 9.49 3.18 -20.52
N LYS A 113 9.80 4.10 -21.43
CA LYS A 113 11.19 4.48 -21.78
C LYS A 113 11.60 5.79 -21.11
N GLN A 114 12.88 6.13 -21.25
CA GLN A 114 13.44 7.41 -20.81
C GLN A 114 12.72 8.63 -21.41
N ALA A 115 12.32 8.56 -22.69
CA ALA A 115 11.55 9.63 -23.31
C ALA A 115 10.16 9.80 -22.68
N ASP A 116 9.50 8.69 -22.33
CA ASP A 116 8.19 8.71 -21.67
C ASP A 116 8.31 9.24 -20.24
N TYR A 117 9.31 8.78 -19.48
CA TYR A 117 9.61 9.31 -18.15
C TYR A 117 9.86 10.81 -18.18
N LEU A 118 10.68 11.29 -19.12
CA LEU A 118 10.97 12.71 -19.26
C LEU A 118 9.70 13.52 -19.56
N ALA A 119 8.93 13.09 -20.58
CA ALA A 119 7.78 13.85 -21.06
C ALA A 119 6.58 13.82 -20.10
N GLN A 120 6.38 12.70 -19.38
CA GLN A 120 5.18 12.47 -18.58
C GLN A 120 5.40 12.71 -17.09
N VAL A 121 6.63 12.55 -16.59
CA VAL A 121 6.94 12.61 -15.15
C VAL A 121 7.90 13.75 -14.84
N LEU A 122 9.11 13.67 -15.39
CA LEU A 122 10.19 14.54 -14.92
C LEU A 122 9.92 15.99 -15.30
N ALA A 123 9.73 16.30 -16.59
CA ALA A 123 9.56 17.67 -17.03
C ALA A 123 8.31 18.38 -16.46
N PRO A 124 7.09 17.79 -16.50
CA PRO A 124 5.89 18.53 -16.12
C PRO A 124 5.74 18.80 -14.62
N TYR A 125 6.39 17.99 -13.77
CA TYR A 125 6.18 18.08 -12.32
C TYR A 125 7.40 18.60 -11.55
N ILE A 126 8.62 18.41 -12.06
CA ILE A 126 9.81 18.68 -11.25
C ILE A 126 10.08 20.17 -11.05
N GLU A 127 9.78 21.02 -12.04
CA GLU A 127 10.07 22.46 -11.95
C GLU A 127 9.32 23.11 -10.78
N GLY A 128 8.00 22.93 -10.72
CA GLY A 128 7.19 23.48 -9.62
C GLY A 128 7.56 22.91 -8.25
N ILE A 129 8.01 21.65 -8.19
CA ILE A 129 8.50 21.06 -6.94
C ILE A 129 9.83 21.71 -6.52
N LEU A 130 10.77 21.88 -7.45
CA LEU A 130 12.07 22.51 -7.16
C LEU A 130 11.90 23.96 -6.73
N GLU A 131 11.03 24.72 -7.39
CA GLU A 131 10.73 26.11 -7.01
C GLU A 131 10.15 26.19 -5.60
N ALA A 132 9.16 25.35 -5.28
CA ALA A 132 8.56 25.32 -3.96
C ALA A 132 9.56 24.88 -2.88
N PHE A 133 10.42 23.90 -3.16
CA PHE A 133 11.45 23.46 -2.23
C PHE A 133 12.53 24.52 -2.03
N ALA A 134 13.01 25.15 -3.10
CA ALA A 134 14.02 26.20 -3.02
C ALA A 134 13.54 27.38 -2.17
N GLU A 135 12.26 27.78 -2.29
CA GLU A 135 11.67 28.83 -1.46
C GLU A 135 11.77 28.48 0.04
N VAL A 136 11.52 27.22 0.41
CA VAL A 136 11.61 26.76 1.81
C VAL A 136 13.07 26.60 2.24
N THR A 137 13.91 25.97 1.42
CA THR A 137 15.25 25.58 1.84
C THR A 137 16.23 26.75 1.86
N HIS A 138 16.03 27.79 1.03
CA HIS A 138 16.81 29.03 1.08
C HIS A 138 16.58 29.83 2.37
N GLN A 139 15.45 29.61 3.05
CA GLN A 139 15.16 30.24 4.34
C GLN A 139 15.86 29.52 5.51
N LEU A 140 16.37 28.29 5.30
CA LEU A 140 17.08 27.52 6.33
C LEU A 140 18.48 28.11 6.61
N ARG A 141 18.99 27.86 7.83
CA ARG A 141 20.31 28.30 8.29
C ARG A 141 21.08 27.09 8.85
N PRO A 142 22.10 26.56 8.15
CA PRO A 142 22.55 26.96 6.81
C PRO A 142 21.51 26.62 5.73
N SER A 143 21.60 27.32 4.59
CA SER A 143 20.80 26.98 3.40
C SER A 143 21.09 25.54 2.99
N ALA A 144 20.05 24.81 2.59
CA ALA A 144 20.18 23.45 2.11
C ALA A 144 19.75 23.38 0.64
N GLU A 145 20.59 22.82 -0.22
CA GLU A 145 20.18 22.50 -1.58
C GLU A 145 19.34 21.22 -1.55
N PRO A 146 18.14 21.20 -2.15
CA PRO A 146 17.32 20.01 -2.20
C PRO A 146 17.97 18.94 -3.09
N LEU A 147 18.03 17.70 -2.59
CA LEU A 147 18.54 16.55 -3.33
C LEU A 147 17.38 15.74 -3.90
N PHE A 148 17.46 15.38 -5.18
CA PHE A 148 16.47 14.55 -5.86
C PHE A 148 16.83 13.08 -5.72
N MET A 149 15.93 12.27 -5.17
CA MET A 149 16.10 10.81 -5.04
C MET A 149 15.13 10.09 -5.99
N GLU A 150 15.66 9.13 -6.76
CA GLU A 150 14.86 8.19 -7.54
C GLU A 150 15.54 6.81 -7.52
N ASP A 151 14.77 5.75 -7.79
CA ASP A 151 15.30 4.38 -7.79
C ASP A 151 16.15 4.09 -9.05
N GLY A 152 16.68 2.86 -9.13
CA GLY A 152 17.54 2.40 -10.22
C GLY A 152 16.80 2.03 -11.52
N ASN A 153 15.53 2.41 -11.73
CA ASN A 153 14.78 2.04 -12.93
C ASN A 153 15.49 2.50 -14.21
N ALA A 154 15.50 1.63 -15.23
CA ALA A 154 16.17 1.90 -16.51
C ALA A 154 15.61 3.15 -17.23
N ALA A 155 14.32 3.47 -17.02
CA ALA A 155 13.67 4.66 -17.55
C ALA A 155 14.25 5.96 -16.96
N HIS A 156 14.87 5.93 -15.78
CA HIS A 156 15.49 7.11 -15.18
C HIS A 156 16.81 7.50 -15.86
N GLY A 157 17.44 6.58 -16.60
CA GLY A 157 18.62 6.90 -17.41
C GLY A 157 19.92 7.07 -16.62
N HIS A 158 20.14 6.31 -15.55
CA HIS A 158 21.38 6.42 -14.75
C HIS A 158 22.62 5.83 -15.42
N LYS A 159 22.44 4.97 -16.43
CA LYS A 159 23.53 4.21 -17.07
C LYS A 159 24.35 5.01 -18.09
N SER A 160 23.95 6.24 -18.42
CA SER A 160 24.62 7.07 -19.42
C SER A 160 24.51 8.54 -19.06
N THR A 161 25.55 9.32 -19.34
CA THR A 161 25.53 10.78 -19.15
C THR A 161 24.91 11.53 -20.34
N ARG A 162 24.65 10.83 -21.46
CA ARG A 162 24.20 11.45 -22.72
C ARG A 162 22.71 11.31 -23.01
N ASN A 163 21.95 10.62 -22.15
CA ASN A 163 20.53 10.41 -22.38
C ASN A 163 19.69 11.65 -22.03
N CYS A 164 18.43 11.65 -22.47
CA CYS A 164 17.52 12.77 -22.32
C CYS A 164 17.25 13.14 -20.86
N CYS A 165 17.06 12.18 -19.95
CA CYS A 165 16.82 12.44 -18.54
C CYS A 165 18.03 13.09 -17.86
N THR A 166 19.25 12.58 -18.14
CA THR A 166 20.47 13.17 -17.57
C THR A 166 20.72 14.58 -18.09
N ARG A 167 20.55 14.81 -19.40
CA ARG A 167 20.67 16.16 -19.98
C ARG A 167 19.65 17.12 -19.40
N TYR A 168 18.42 16.67 -19.18
CA TYR A 168 17.38 17.47 -18.55
C TYR A 168 17.76 17.82 -17.10
N ARG A 169 18.13 16.84 -16.28
CA ARG A 169 18.58 17.08 -14.90
C ARG A 169 19.71 18.09 -14.83
N THR A 170 20.72 17.98 -15.70
CA THR A 170 21.83 18.95 -15.77
C THR A 170 21.36 20.35 -16.17
N ALA A 171 20.47 20.47 -17.17
CA ALA A 171 19.97 21.77 -17.63
C ALA A 171 19.11 22.48 -16.58
N HIS A 172 18.41 21.73 -15.73
CA HIS A 172 17.53 22.26 -14.67
C HIS A 172 18.20 22.25 -13.29
N GLY A 173 19.51 22.02 -13.19
CA GLY A 173 20.25 22.07 -11.92
C GLY A 173 19.86 21.00 -10.89
N ILE A 174 19.27 19.89 -11.34
CA ILE A 174 18.78 18.82 -10.45
C ILE A 174 19.96 18.01 -9.93
N ILE A 175 20.20 18.08 -8.62
CA ILE A 175 21.26 17.32 -7.95
C ILE A 175 20.69 15.96 -7.52
N LEU A 176 21.18 14.89 -8.14
CA LEU A 176 20.76 13.52 -7.82
C LEU A 176 21.44 13.03 -6.53
N MET A 177 20.66 12.53 -5.58
CA MET A 177 21.16 11.82 -4.41
C MET A 177 21.75 10.47 -4.82
N LEU A 178 22.90 10.11 -4.27
CA LEU A 178 23.45 8.77 -4.43
C LEU A 178 22.58 7.76 -3.65
N HIS A 179 21.70 7.07 -4.35
CA HIS A 179 20.87 6.01 -3.79
C HIS A 179 21.36 4.64 -4.28
N PRO A 180 21.55 3.65 -3.38
CA PRO A 180 21.96 2.31 -3.79
C PRO A 180 20.93 1.66 -4.72
N SER A 181 21.41 0.97 -5.75
CA SER A 181 20.52 0.19 -6.60
C SER A 181 19.90 -0.93 -5.76
N THR A 182 18.59 -1.14 -5.87
CA THR A 182 17.82 -2.20 -5.19
C THR A 182 17.71 -2.09 -3.66
N SER A 183 17.55 -0.88 -3.12
CA SER A 183 17.28 -0.66 -1.68
C SER A 183 15.93 0.01 -1.42
N PRO A 184 14.81 -0.70 -1.63
CA PRO A 184 13.48 -0.14 -1.42
C PRO A 184 13.25 0.29 0.04
N ASP A 185 13.85 -0.40 1.01
CA ASP A 185 13.81 -0.06 2.42
C ASP A 185 14.36 1.34 2.74
N MET A 186 15.28 1.83 1.90
CA MET A 186 15.90 3.15 2.02
C MET A 186 15.20 4.24 1.21
N ASN A 187 14.15 3.90 0.44
CA ASN A 187 13.40 4.85 -0.36
C ASN A 187 12.13 5.30 0.39
N PRO A 188 12.03 6.57 0.84
CA PRO A 188 10.89 7.05 1.61
C PRO A 188 9.54 6.88 0.91
N ILE A 189 9.51 6.87 -0.43
CA ILE A 189 8.26 6.69 -1.20
C ILE A 189 7.64 5.30 -1.00
N GLU A 190 8.44 4.28 -0.62
CA GLU A 190 7.96 2.93 -0.40
C GLU A 190 6.96 2.86 0.77
N LYS A 191 7.12 3.71 1.79
CA LYS A 191 6.13 3.84 2.87
C LYS A 191 4.80 4.37 2.35
N CYS A 192 4.84 5.30 1.39
CA CYS A 192 3.64 5.88 0.78
C CYS A 192 2.88 4.86 -0.08
N TRP A 193 3.55 3.83 -0.61
CA TRP A 193 2.90 2.75 -1.38
C TRP A 193 1.89 1.91 -0.61
N ARG A 194 1.79 2.07 0.72
CA ARG A 194 0.69 1.50 1.50
C ARG A 194 -0.69 1.96 1.02
N ILE A 195 -0.78 3.04 0.23
CA ILE A 195 -1.99 3.41 -0.53
C ILE A 195 -2.54 2.22 -1.32
N LYS A 196 -1.70 1.36 -1.90
CA LYS A 196 -2.17 0.15 -2.61
C LYS A 196 -3.02 -0.73 -1.70
N GLN A 197 -2.59 -0.93 -0.46
CA GLN A 197 -3.33 -1.70 0.54
C GLN A 197 -4.60 -0.97 0.96
N ALA A 198 -4.56 0.36 1.09
CA ALA A 198 -5.73 1.16 1.43
C ALA A 198 -6.82 1.07 0.35
N LEU A 199 -6.43 1.20 -0.93
CA LEU A 199 -7.31 1.01 -2.08
C LEU A 199 -7.95 -0.39 -2.09
N HIS A 200 -7.17 -1.45 -1.85
CA HIS A 200 -7.72 -2.81 -1.76
C HIS A 200 -8.69 -3.02 -0.60
N ARG A 201 -8.56 -2.25 0.49
CA ARG A 201 -9.47 -2.30 1.64
C ARG A 201 -10.73 -1.47 1.44
N ARG A 202 -10.81 -0.63 0.41
CA ARG A 202 -12.01 0.18 0.13
C ARG A 202 -13.21 -0.72 -0.11
N ARG A 203 -14.35 -0.33 0.48
CA ARG A 203 -15.64 -0.99 0.28
C ARG A 203 -16.06 -0.97 -1.20
N ARG A 204 -15.77 0.12 -1.90
CA ARG A 204 -16.01 0.30 -3.33
C ARG A 204 -14.67 0.29 -4.05
N GLN A 205 -14.49 -0.67 -4.95
CA GLN A 205 -13.35 -0.68 -5.86
C GLN A 205 -13.63 0.24 -7.04
N PRO A 206 -12.61 0.92 -7.59
CA PRO A 206 -12.77 1.72 -8.79
C PRO A 206 -13.08 0.82 -9.98
N THR A 207 -14.02 1.26 -10.81
CA THR A 207 -14.46 0.55 -12.02
C THR A 207 -14.04 1.28 -13.29
N THR A 208 -13.61 2.52 -13.15
CA THR A 208 -13.05 3.33 -14.22
C THR A 208 -11.73 3.95 -13.79
N GLU A 209 -10.97 4.37 -14.76
CA GLU A 209 -9.70 5.05 -14.57
C GLU A 209 -9.85 6.37 -13.80
N VAL A 210 -10.86 7.16 -14.14
CA VAL A 210 -11.21 8.41 -13.45
C VAL A 210 -11.55 8.14 -11.98
N GLU A 211 -12.31 7.08 -11.71
CA GLU A 211 -12.57 6.68 -10.33
C GLU A 211 -11.28 6.30 -9.60
N MET A 212 -10.43 5.49 -10.22
CA MET A 212 -9.16 5.08 -9.60
C MET A 212 -8.28 6.28 -9.28
N GLU A 213 -8.20 7.28 -10.16
CA GLU A 213 -7.47 8.53 -9.90
C GLU A 213 -8.01 9.26 -8.66
N VAL A 214 -9.32 9.51 -8.60
CA VAL A 214 -9.96 10.15 -7.44
C VAL A 214 -9.69 9.34 -6.18
N MET A 215 -9.81 8.02 -6.25
CA MET A 215 -9.56 7.15 -5.10
C MET A 215 -8.11 7.18 -4.62
N VAL A 216 -7.14 7.22 -5.53
CA VAL A 216 -5.70 7.32 -5.21
C VAL A 216 -5.42 8.65 -4.54
N LEU A 217 -5.97 9.76 -5.05
CA LEU A 217 -5.80 11.09 -4.46
C LEU A 217 -6.39 11.16 -3.05
N GLU A 218 -7.60 10.63 -2.86
CA GLU A 218 -8.22 10.55 -1.54
C GLU A 218 -7.41 9.71 -0.55
N GLU A 219 -6.74 8.63 -0.97
CA GLU A 219 -5.85 7.86 -0.07
C GLU A 219 -4.51 8.57 0.15
N TRP A 220 -4.02 9.29 -0.84
CA TRP A 220 -2.81 10.12 -0.73
C TRP A 220 -2.99 11.23 0.30
N ASP A 221 -4.11 11.95 0.24
CA ASP A 221 -4.43 13.04 1.18
C ASP A 221 -4.68 12.56 2.61
N ARG A 222 -4.92 11.26 2.81
CA ARG A 222 -5.05 10.64 4.14
C ARG A 222 -3.72 10.22 4.75
N ILE A 223 -2.61 10.27 4.00
CA ILE A 223 -1.29 9.96 4.57
C ILE A 223 -0.93 11.07 5.57
N PRO A 224 -0.76 10.74 6.86
CA PRO A 224 -0.32 11.73 7.84
C PRO A 224 1.11 12.17 7.54
N GLN A 225 1.42 13.45 7.75
CA GLN A 225 2.77 13.98 7.52
C GLN A 225 3.83 13.24 8.36
N GLU A 226 3.46 12.79 9.58
CA GLU A 226 4.36 12.00 10.44
C GLU A 226 4.74 10.63 9.86
N TRP A 227 4.09 10.15 8.80
CA TRP A 227 4.46 8.90 8.14
C TRP A 227 5.52 9.09 7.04
N ILE A 228 5.62 10.32 6.52
CA ILE A 228 6.57 10.72 5.48
C ILE A 228 7.90 11.15 6.13
N ASN A 229 7.82 11.82 7.29
CA ASN A 229 8.96 12.27 8.09
C ASN A 229 9.57 11.16 8.94
#